data_AF-A0A3S4WFS9-F1
#
_entry.id   AF-A0A3S4WFS9-F1
#
_cell.length_a   1.000
_cell.length_b   1.000
_cell.length_c   1.000
_cell.angle_alpha   90.00
_cell.angle_beta   90.00
_cell.angle_gamma   90.00
#
_symmetry.space_group_name_H-M   'P 1'
#
loop_
_entity.id
_entity.type
_entity.pdbx_description
1 polymer ?
#
loop_
_entity_poly.entity_id
_entity_poly.type
_entity_poly.pdbx_seq_one_letter_code
_entity_poly.pdbx_strand_id
1 'polypeptide(L)'
;MFDSAITYSERTLYWKRDAVSSIECTVSRADSGGRIAVYVSYGRIPDYGDPIDTTNAYQAPNRENFSVPGVEGEGTVDTAKEGGGVAVFQCDGHYVLVSIYPRQEVQGDLKSNMVNLATSMTPWVCGGETIPGRQETLEELERPKPQSTPTQDA
;
A
#
# COMPACT_ATOMS: atom_id res chain seq x y z
N MET A 1 14.26 -17.24 -7.43
CA MET A 1 13.31 -18.07 -6.68
C MET A 1 13.57 -17.77 -5.21
N PHE A 2 12.57 -17.35 -4.44
CA PHE A 2 12.78 -17.06 -3.01
C PHE A 2 12.91 -18.40 -2.26
N ASP A 3 14.07 -18.70 -1.68
CA ASP A 3 14.39 -19.95 -0.96
C ASP A 3 13.72 -20.06 0.42
N SER A 4 12.81 -19.16 0.76
CA SER A 4 12.16 -19.12 2.07
C SER A 4 10.71 -18.69 1.95
N ALA A 5 9.87 -19.22 2.84
CA ALA A 5 8.45 -18.90 2.88
C ALA A 5 8.24 -17.39 3.09
N ILE A 6 7.35 -16.82 2.29
CA ILE A 6 6.91 -15.43 2.41
C ILE A 6 5.62 -15.41 3.23
N THR A 7 5.50 -14.44 4.12
CA THR A 7 4.29 -14.14 4.88
C THR A 7 3.68 -12.87 4.34
N TYR A 8 2.39 -12.94 4.00
CA TYR A 8 1.55 -11.81 3.63
C TYR A 8 0.63 -11.46 4.79
N SER A 9 0.46 -10.17 5.07
CA SER A 9 -0.54 -9.68 6.01
C SER A 9 -1.21 -8.43 5.44
N GLU A 10 -2.53 -8.37 5.57
CA GLU A 10 -3.35 -7.24 5.17
C GLU A 10 -4.07 -6.66 6.38
N ARG A 11 -4.15 -5.33 6.45
CA ARG A 11 -4.87 -4.58 7.47
C ARG A 11 -5.69 -3.48 6.81
N THR A 12 -6.99 -3.44 7.10
CA THR A 12 -7.86 -2.34 6.71
C THR A 12 -7.96 -1.33 7.86
N LEU A 13 -7.64 -0.07 7.57
CA LEU A 13 -7.79 1.06 8.46
C LEU A 13 -9.10 1.79 8.16
N TYR A 14 -9.73 2.36 9.19
CA TYR A 14 -11.04 3.00 9.09
C TYR A 14 -11.00 4.41 9.68
N TRP A 15 -11.65 5.37 9.02
CA TRP A 15 -11.91 6.71 9.54
C TRP A 15 -13.34 6.84 10.05
N LYS A 16 -13.59 7.75 11.01
CA LYS A 16 -14.89 8.07 11.65
C LYS A 16 -15.97 6.98 11.48
N ARG A 17 -15.85 5.98 12.34
CA ARG A 17 -16.77 4.88 12.62
C ARG A 17 -17.14 3.88 11.52
N ASP A 18 -17.14 4.14 10.21
CA ASP A 18 -17.53 3.08 9.25
C ASP A 18 -16.88 3.10 7.85
N ALA A 19 -16.20 4.18 7.43
CA ALA A 19 -15.57 4.24 6.11
C ALA A 19 -14.12 3.74 6.14
N VAL A 20 -13.71 2.94 5.16
CA VAL A 20 -12.30 2.57 4.97
C VAL A 20 -11.48 3.82 4.65
N SER A 21 -10.41 4.03 5.42
CA SER A 21 -9.43 5.09 5.16
C SER A 21 -8.35 4.59 4.20
N SER A 22 -7.81 3.40 4.47
CA SER A 22 -6.74 2.81 3.69
C SER A 22 -6.63 1.31 3.96
N ILE A 23 -6.03 0.61 3.01
CA ILE A 23 -5.61 -0.78 3.14
C ILE A 23 -4.09 -0.80 3.16
N GLU A 24 -3.53 -1.56 4.08
CA GLU A 24 -2.10 -1.78 4.22
C GLU A 24 -1.78 -3.25 4.01
N CYS A 25 -0.77 -3.52 3.18
CA CYS A 25 -0.28 -4.85 2.89
C CYS A 25 1.20 -4.91 3.27
N THR A 26 1.60 -5.99 3.92
CA THR A 26 3.00 -6.24 4.26
C THR A 26 3.44 -7.59 3.74
N VAL A 27 4.66 -7.61 3.21
CA VAL A 27 5.34 -8.81 2.79
C VAL A 27 6.60 -8.94 3.62
N SER A 28 6.68 -10.03 4.36
CA SER A 28 7.83 -10.37 5.21
C SER A 28 8.33 -11.76 4.85
N ARG A 29 9.60 -12.06 5.11
CA ARG A 29 10.06 -13.46 5.07
C ARG A 29 9.83 -14.12 6.43
N ALA A 30 9.46 -15.39 6.43
CA ALA A 30 9.22 -16.14 7.66
C ALA A 30 10.48 -16.23 8.56
N ASP A 31 11.67 -16.24 7.97
CA ASP A 31 12.97 -16.31 8.66
C ASP A 31 13.50 -14.93 9.11
N SER A 32 12.84 -13.84 8.75
CA SER A 32 13.33 -12.48 9.00
C SER A 32 13.05 -11.95 10.42
N GLY A 33 12.37 -12.74 11.27
CA GLY A 33 11.89 -12.28 12.58
C GLY A 33 10.78 -11.22 12.47
N GLY A 34 9.95 -11.29 11.42
CA GLY A 34 8.85 -10.35 11.19
C GLY A 34 9.28 -9.01 10.57
N ARG A 35 10.48 -8.93 10.00
CA ARG A 35 10.95 -7.73 9.33
C ARG A 35 10.28 -7.61 7.96
N ILE A 36 9.64 -6.46 7.74
CA ILE A 36 8.99 -6.14 6.47
C ILE A 36 10.06 -5.96 5.39
N ALA A 37 9.81 -6.55 4.22
CA ALA A 37 10.57 -6.34 2.99
C ALA A 37 9.84 -5.39 2.04
N VAL A 38 8.52 -5.55 1.92
CA VAL A 38 7.65 -4.68 1.12
C VAL A 38 6.46 -4.23 1.97
N TYR A 39 6.20 -2.93 1.98
CA TYR A 39 5.03 -2.31 2.57
C TYR A 39 4.25 -1.61 1.45
N VAL A 40 2.95 -1.87 1.36
CA VAL A 40 2.06 -1.19 0.44
C VAL A 40 0.93 -0.57 1.24
N SER A 41 0.55 0.65 0.91
CA SER A 41 -0.62 1.31 1.49
C SER A 41 -1.37 2.05 0.39
N TYR A 42 -2.69 1.93 0.36
CA TYR A 42 -3.51 2.70 -0.58
C TYR A 42 -4.85 3.04 0.06
N GLY A 43 -5.41 4.18 -0.32
CA GLY A 43 -6.60 4.69 0.32
C GLY A 43 -6.87 6.14 -0.01
N ARG A 44 -7.65 6.80 0.86
CA ARG A 44 -7.91 8.24 0.80
C ARG A 44 -6.71 9.00 1.36
N ILE A 45 -6.35 10.11 0.72
CA ILE A 45 -5.30 11.01 1.20
C ILE A 45 -5.75 11.58 2.56
N PRO A 46 -4.92 11.48 3.61
CA PRO A 46 -5.26 12.04 4.92
C PRO A 46 -5.18 13.57 4.92
N ASP A 47 -6.15 14.22 5.57
CA ASP A 47 -6.19 15.70 5.73
C ASP A 47 -5.02 16.30 6.53
N TYR A 48 -4.16 15.46 7.14
CA TYR A 48 -3.19 15.85 8.17
C TYR A 48 -1.73 15.57 7.80
N GLY A 49 -1.42 15.17 6.57
CA GLY A 49 -0.03 15.02 6.12
C GLY A 49 0.14 14.27 4.81
N ASP A 50 1.38 14.23 4.32
CA ASP A 50 1.76 13.43 3.15
C ASP A 50 1.67 11.93 3.48
N PRO A 51 1.18 11.06 2.58
CA PRO A 51 1.19 9.62 2.78
C PRO A 51 2.58 9.04 3.15
N ILE A 52 3.67 9.61 2.64
CA ILE A 52 5.04 9.19 3.00
C ILE A 52 5.31 9.43 4.49
N ASP A 53 4.88 10.56 5.04
CA ASP A 53 5.14 10.94 6.44
C ASP A 53 4.18 10.29 7.44
N THR A 54 3.00 9.89 6.96
CA THR A 54 1.90 9.40 7.81
C THR A 54 1.77 7.88 7.84
N THR A 55 2.59 7.15 7.08
CA THR A 55 2.57 5.69 6.97
C THR A 55 3.87 5.04 7.44
N ASN A 56 3.92 3.71 7.43
CA ASN A 56 5.17 2.96 7.68
C ASN A 56 6.07 2.90 6.42
N ALA A 57 6.16 3.98 5.66
CA ALA A 57 7.05 4.06 4.51
C ALA A 57 8.51 4.19 4.95
N TYR A 58 9.41 3.53 4.22
CA TYR A 58 10.84 3.77 4.36
C TYR A 58 11.19 5.17 3.84
N GLN A 59 11.84 5.96 4.67
CA GLN A 59 12.24 7.33 4.36
C GLN A 59 13.55 7.33 3.59
N ALA A 60 13.55 7.93 2.41
CA ALA A 60 14.69 7.96 1.50
C ALA A 60 14.95 9.38 0.98
N PRO A 61 16.21 9.80 0.81
CA PRO A 61 16.51 11.22 0.57
C PRO A 61 16.51 11.63 -0.91
N ASN A 62 16.63 10.70 -1.86
CA ASN A 62 16.77 11.04 -3.28
C ASN A 62 15.43 10.93 -4.01
N ARG A 63 14.79 12.08 -4.25
CA ARG A 63 13.47 12.17 -4.86
C ARG A 63 13.53 12.38 -6.37
N GLU A 64 12.69 11.65 -7.10
CA GLU A 64 12.39 11.85 -8.51
C GLU A 64 10.86 11.84 -8.74
N ASN A 65 10.40 12.51 -9.79
CA ASN A 65 8.98 12.51 -10.15
C ASN A 65 8.67 11.45 -11.23
N PHE A 66 7.45 10.91 -11.22
CA PHE A 66 6.93 10.07 -12.30
C PHE A 66 5.45 10.37 -12.56
N SER A 67 4.99 9.99 -13.74
CA SER A 67 3.59 10.10 -14.16
C SER A 67 3.05 8.74 -14.55
N VAL A 68 1.75 8.51 -14.36
CA VAL A 68 1.07 7.30 -14.82
C VAL A 68 0.32 7.61 -16.12
N PRO A 69 0.59 6.89 -17.23
CA PRO A 69 -0.12 7.12 -18.48
C PRO A 69 -1.63 6.95 -18.34
N GLY A 70 -2.40 7.97 -18.77
CA GLY A 70 -3.86 7.92 -18.75
C GLY A 70 -4.52 8.16 -17.39
N VAL A 71 -3.73 8.52 -16.36
CA VAL A 71 -4.25 8.85 -15.03
C VAL A 71 -3.73 10.23 -14.62
N GLU A 72 -4.65 11.16 -14.37
CA GLU A 72 -4.32 12.47 -13.81
C GLU A 72 -3.87 12.30 -12.35
N GLY A 73 -2.69 12.84 -12.02
CA GLY A 73 -2.10 12.71 -10.69
C GLY A 73 -0.61 13.01 -10.67
N GLU A 74 -0.04 12.95 -9.47
CA GLU A 74 1.37 13.25 -9.22
C GLU A 74 2.06 12.08 -8.54
N GLY A 75 3.18 11.63 -9.10
CA GLY A 75 4.00 10.56 -8.56
C GLY A 75 5.38 11.04 -8.11
N THR A 76 5.84 10.57 -6.96
CA THR A 76 7.23 10.73 -6.51
C THR A 76 7.82 9.40 -6.08
N VAL A 77 9.09 9.18 -6.40
CA VAL A 77 9.86 8.03 -5.93
C VAL A 77 11.12 8.50 -5.21
N ASP A 78 11.25 8.08 -3.97
CA ASP A 78 12.37 8.39 -3.09
C ASP A 78 13.22 7.13 -2.92
N THR A 79 14.53 7.24 -3.19
CA THR A 79 15.47 6.11 -3.12
C THR A 79 16.69 6.42 -2.25
N ALA A 80 17.26 5.39 -1.63
CA ALA A 80 18.44 5.52 -0.79
C ALA A 80 19.62 4.71 -1.36
N LYS A 81 20.86 5.15 -1.09
CA LYS A 81 22.07 4.55 -1.68
C LYS A 81 22.32 3.14 -1.15
N GLU A 82 21.92 2.89 0.09
CA GLU A 82 21.91 1.61 0.78
C GLU A 82 20.83 0.64 0.27
N GLY A 83 20.00 1.08 -0.69
CA GLY A 83 18.83 0.36 -1.18
C GLY A 83 17.55 0.78 -0.48
N GLY A 84 16.43 0.21 -0.93
CA GLY A 84 15.10 0.59 -0.45
C GLY A 84 14.64 1.96 -0.94
N GLY A 85 13.42 2.30 -0.55
CA GLY A 85 12.76 3.53 -0.98
C GLY A 85 11.25 3.48 -0.82
N VAL A 86 10.60 4.49 -1.37
CA VAL A 86 9.15 4.59 -1.44
C VAL A 86 8.75 5.25 -2.76
N ALA A 87 7.76 4.70 -3.45
CA ALA A 87 7.02 5.39 -4.50
C ALA A 87 5.63 5.72 -3.97
N VAL A 88 5.17 6.95 -4.18
CA VAL A 88 3.80 7.37 -3.92
C VAL A 88 3.22 7.97 -5.20
N PHE A 89 1.96 7.66 -5.49
CA PHE A 89 1.17 8.30 -6.55
C PHE A 89 -0.13 8.80 -5.94
N GLN A 90 -0.45 10.08 -6.17
CA GLN A 90 -1.64 10.75 -5.64
C GLN A 90 -2.55 11.18 -6.79
N CYS A 91 -3.85 10.93 -6.64
CA CYS A 91 -4.87 11.12 -7.68
C CYS A 91 -6.23 11.36 -7.03
N ASP A 92 -7.01 12.35 -7.45
CA ASP A 92 -8.41 12.59 -7.02
C ASP A 92 -8.75 12.22 -5.56
N GLY A 93 -8.01 12.76 -4.58
CA GLY A 93 -8.24 12.50 -3.14
C GLY A 93 -7.77 11.12 -2.63
N HIS A 94 -7.09 10.34 -3.46
CA HIS A 94 -6.58 9.00 -3.21
C HIS A 94 -5.07 8.90 -3.39
N TYR A 95 -4.47 7.87 -2.78
CA TYR A 95 -3.05 7.58 -2.93
C TYR A 95 -2.78 6.08 -3.08
N VAL A 96 -1.70 5.78 -3.79
CA VAL A 96 -1.01 4.49 -3.78
C VAL A 96 0.40 4.73 -3.26
N LEU A 97 0.84 3.96 -2.28
CA LEU A 97 2.18 3.99 -1.71
C LEU A 97 2.78 2.59 -1.72
N VAL A 98 3.98 2.47 -2.25
CA VAL A 98 4.78 1.24 -2.26
C VAL A 98 6.14 1.55 -1.69
N SER A 99 6.52 0.86 -0.63
CA SER A 99 7.82 1.00 0.00
C SER A 99 8.57 -0.32 0.07
N ILE A 100 9.85 -0.28 -0.27
CA ILE A 100 10.77 -1.39 -0.15
C ILE A 100 11.79 -1.03 0.93
N TYR A 101 11.98 -1.92 1.89
CA TYR A 101 12.97 -1.74 2.94
C TYR A 101 14.34 -2.27 2.49
N PRO A 102 15.46 -1.58 2.83
CA PRO A 102 16.81 -2.03 2.49
C PRO A 102 17.12 -3.36 3.18
N ARG A 103 17.11 -4.43 2.39
CA ARG A 103 17.28 -5.82 2.81
C ARG A 103 18.13 -6.50 1.73
N GLN A 104 19.08 -7.35 2.12
CA GLN A 104 20.02 -7.99 1.18
C GLN A 104 19.31 -8.86 0.11
N GLU A 105 18.07 -9.21 0.40
CA GLU A 105 17.23 -10.14 -0.35
C GLU A 105 16.37 -9.47 -1.43
N VAL A 106 16.25 -8.13 -1.42
CA VAL A 106 15.50 -7.39 -2.45
C VAL A 106 16.49 -6.77 -3.43
N GLN A 107 16.60 -7.38 -4.61
CA GLN A 107 17.60 -7.03 -5.63
C GLN A 107 16.94 -6.59 -6.93
N GLY A 108 17.73 -5.98 -7.81
CA GLY A 108 17.29 -5.49 -9.12
C GLY A 108 16.98 -4.00 -9.12
N ASP A 109 16.25 -3.54 -10.15
CA ASP A 109 15.86 -2.14 -10.29
C ASP A 109 14.69 -1.80 -9.35
N LEU A 110 15.03 -1.49 -8.10
CA LEU A 110 14.05 -1.19 -7.05
C LEU A 110 13.18 0.00 -7.42
N LYS A 111 13.75 1.04 -8.05
CA LYS A 111 13.02 2.24 -8.44
C LYS A 111 11.91 1.89 -9.43
N SER A 112 12.27 1.24 -10.53
CA SER A 112 11.29 0.84 -11.54
C SER A 112 10.27 -0.14 -10.99
N ASN A 113 10.68 -1.07 -10.12
CA ASN A 113 9.75 -2.01 -9.49
C ASN A 113 8.71 -1.33 -8.60
N MET A 114 9.12 -0.35 -7.78
CA MET A 114 8.19 0.43 -6.94
C MET A 114 7.22 1.25 -7.80
N VAL A 115 7.74 1.95 -8.82
CA VAL A 115 6.90 2.74 -9.74
C VAL A 115 5.91 1.85 -10.50
N ASN A 116 6.36 0.71 -11.01
CA ASN A 116 5.51 -0.24 -11.74
C ASN A 116 4.44 -0.83 -10.83
N LEU A 117 4.78 -1.18 -9.59
CA LEU A 117 3.80 -1.68 -8.64
C LEU A 117 2.78 -0.60 -8.29
N ALA A 118 3.21 0.63 -7.99
CA ALA A 118 2.29 1.73 -7.71
C ALA A 118 1.37 2.02 -8.90
N THR A 119 1.93 2.03 -10.12
CA THR A 119 1.18 2.19 -11.38
C THR A 119 0.16 1.09 -11.59
N SER A 120 0.49 -0.16 -11.26
CA SER A 120 -0.43 -1.28 -11.46
C SER A 120 -1.70 -1.19 -10.61
N MET A 121 -1.68 -0.38 -9.54
CA MET A 121 -2.80 -0.24 -8.60
C MET A 121 -3.72 0.93 -8.91
N THR A 122 -3.32 1.84 -9.82
CA THR A 122 -4.14 3.01 -10.17
C THR A 122 -5.51 2.67 -10.74
N PRO A 123 -5.75 1.54 -11.44
CA PRO A 123 -7.10 1.26 -11.97
C PRO A 123 -8.17 1.18 -10.86
N TRP A 124 -7.90 0.51 -9.74
CA TRP A 124 -8.87 0.38 -8.65
C TRP A 124 -8.76 1.46 -7.57
N VAL A 125 -7.61 2.13 -7.46
CA VAL A 125 -7.43 3.22 -6.48
C VAL A 125 -7.84 4.57 -7.05
N CYS A 126 -7.45 4.88 -8.28
CA CYS A 126 -7.75 6.16 -8.95
C CYS A 126 -8.90 6.04 -9.96
N GLY A 127 -9.11 4.86 -10.55
CA GLY A 127 -10.09 4.64 -11.62
C GLY A 127 -11.45 4.12 -11.15
N GLY A 128 -11.61 3.85 -9.86
CA GLY A 128 -12.87 3.31 -9.30
C GLY A 128 -13.19 1.87 -9.70
N GLU A 129 -12.21 1.12 -10.23
CA GLU A 129 -12.38 -0.31 -10.48
C GLU A 129 -12.46 -1.13 -9.19
N THR A 130 -12.95 -2.36 -9.29
CA THR A 130 -13.00 -3.31 -8.16
C THR A 130 -11.60 -3.68 -7.69
N ILE A 131 -11.41 -3.76 -6.37
CA ILE A 131 -10.11 -4.16 -5.80
C ILE A 131 -9.83 -5.64 -6.13
N PRO A 132 -8.64 -6.00 -6.64
CA PRO A 132 -8.30 -7.38 -6.92
C PRO A 132 -8.51 -8.31 -5.71
N GLY A 133 -9.25 -9.40 -5.93
CA GLY A 133 -9.60 -10.36 -4.87
C GLY A 133 -10.80 -9.96 -4.00
N ARG A 134 -11.46 -8.84 -4.30
CA ARG A 134 -12.67 -8.35 -3.64
C ARG A 134 -13.79 -8.16 -4.67
N GLN A 135 -15.03 -7.98 -4.21
CA GLN A 135 -16.17 -7.67 -5.08
C GLN A 135 -16.51 -6.18 -5.08
N GLU A 136 -15.95 -5.44 -4.13
CA GLU A 136 -16.21 -4.03 -3.87
C GLU A 136 -15.08 -3.12 -4.40
N THR A 137 -15.45 -1.90 -4.78
CA THR A 137 -14.52 -0.77 -4.99
C THR A 137 -14.05 -0.20 -3.66
N LEU A 138 -13.01 0.65 -3.69
CA LEU A 138 -12.51 1.32 -2.48
C LEU A 138 -13.58 2.18 -1.78
N GLU A 139 -14.47 2.80 -2.56
CA GLU A 139 -15.56 3.65 -2.07
C GLU A 139 -16.70 2.85 -1.42
N GLU A 140 -16.93 1.62 -1.88
CA GLU A 140 -17.96 0.72 -1.36
C GLU A 140 -17.51 -0.05 -0.11
N LEU A 141 -16.21 -0.04 0.21
CA LEU A 141 -15.71 -0.75 1.38
C LEU A 141 -16.22 -0.12 2.68
N GLU A 142 -17.07 -0.87 3.36
CA GLU A 142 -17.58 -0.57 4.69
C GLU A 142 -16.90 -1.42 5.76
N ARG A 143 -16.92 -0.94 7.01
CA ARG A 143 -16.55 -1.76 8.16
C ARG A 143 -17.46 -3.00 8.27
N PRO A 144 -16.89 -4.21 8.46
CA PRO A 144 -17.69 -5.39 8.75
C PRO A 144 -18.57 -5.16 9.97
N LYS A 145 -19.88 -5.30 9.81
CA LYS A 145 -20.82 -5.23 10.94
C LYS A 145 -20.49 -6.37 11.93
N PRO A 146 -20.54 -6.13 13.25
CA PRO A 146 -20.40 -7.21 14.22
C PRO A 146 -21.43 -8.28 13.90
N GLN A 147 -21.00 -9.51 13.62
CA GLN A 147 -21.94 -10.62 13.52
C GLN A 147 -22.57 -10.80 14.90
N SER A 148 -23.89 -10.57 14.98
CA SER A 148 -24.66 -10.99 16.13
C SER A 148 -24.60 -12.52 16.17
N THR A 149 -23.75 -13.07 17.05
CA THR A 149 -23.77 -14.50 17.39
C THR A 149 -25.20 -14.85 17.80
N PRO A 150 -25.86 -15.83 17.17
CA PRO A 150 -27.14 -16.29 17.67
C PRO A 150 -26.90 -16.83 19.08
N THR A 151 -27.45 -16.17 20.09
CA THR A 151 -27.63 -16.79 21.40
C THR A 151 -28.52 -18.01 21.15
N GLN A 152 -27.95 -19.21 21.24
CA GLN A 152 -28.77 -20.41 21.36
C GLN A 152 -29.47 -20.31 22.71
N ASP A 153 -30.77 -20.02 22.68
CA ASP A 153 -31.64 -20.22 23.84
C ASP A 153 -31.59 -21.70 24.22
N ALA A 154 -31.25 -21.95 25.49
CA ALA A 154 -31.14 -23.27 26.12
C ALA A 154 -32.50 -23.77 26.63
#